data_AF-A0AAW9X8U9-F1
#
_entry.id   AF-A0AAW9X8U9-F1
#
_cell.length_a   1.000
_cell.length_b   1.000
_cell.length_c   1.000
_cell.angle_alpha   90.00
_cell.angle_beta   90.00
_cell.angle_gamma   90.00
#
_symmetry.space_group_name_H-M   'P 1'
#
loop_
_entity.id
_entity.type
_entity.pdbx_description
1 polymer ?
#
loop_
_entity_poly.entity_id
_entity_poly.type
_entity_poly.pdbx_seq_one_letter_code
_entity_poly.pdbx_strand_id
1 'polypeptide(L)'
;MSLQEEELVSSHAGQPEQASSLLDQIMAQTRIQPGSEGYDVARQGVTAFIASILQSTASAEPVNKLVVDSMIADIDERISRQMDVIIHAPAFQQVESFWRSLKTMVDRVDFRENIKVNVLHVTKQELLEDFEFAPEIIQSGFYKHVYSSGFGQFGGEPIAAV
;
A
#
# COMPACT_ATOMS: atom_id res chain seq x y z
N MET A 1 33.57 -69.54 14.12
CA MET A 1 32.99 -68.91 12.90
C MET A 1 31.74 -68.19 13.35
N SER A 2 31.68 -66.86 13.12
CA SER A 2 30.46 -66.02 12.99
C SER A 2 29.57 -65.95 14.26
N LEU A 3 29.39 -64.83 14.96
CA LEU A 3 29.19 -63.44 14.51
C LEU A 3 29.51 -62.44 15.65
N GLN A 4 30.03 -61.27 15.25
CA GLN A 4 30.05 -60.01 15.99
C GLN A 4 28.66 -59.60 16.51
N GLU A 5 28.63 -58.98 17.70
CA GLU A 5 27.71 -57.87 17.99
C GLU A 5 28.47 -56.81 18.78
N GLU A 6 28.70 -55.67 18.12
CA GLU A 6 29.20 -54.43 18.67
C GLU A 6 28.12 -53.82 19.58
N GLU A 7 28.39 -53.74 20.90
CA GLU A 7 27.69 -52.79 21.76
C GLU A 7 28.17 -51.38 21.42
N LEU A 8 27.41 -50.71 20.56
CA LEU A 8 27.46 -49.28 20.32
C LEU A 8 27.17 -48.53 21.62
N VAL A 9 28.25 -48.04 22.24
CA VAL A 9 28.22 -46.97 23.23
C VAL A 9 27.72 -45.70 22.54
N SER A 10 26.40 -45.46 22.63
CA SER A 10 25.79 -44.17 22.31
C SER A 10 25.69 -43.35 23.59
N SER A 11 26.78 -42.68 23.95
CA SER A 11 26.78 -41.60 24.94
C SER A 11 25.89 -40.45 24.45
N HIS A 12 24.73 -40.29 25.09
CA HIS A 12 23.97 -39.05 25.05
C HIS A 12 24.80 -37.95 25.74
N ALA A 13 25.41 -37.07 24.95
CA ALA A 13 26.07 -35.87 25.45
C ALA A 13 25.50 -34.64 24.75
N GLY A 14 24.69 -33.89 25.51
CA GLY A 14 24.59 -32.43 25.43
C GLY A 14 23.73 -31.86 24.31
N GLN A 15 22.40 -31.81 24.51
CA GLN A 15 21.64 -30.67 24.00
C GLN A 15 21.84 -29.48 24.94
N PRO A 16 22.07 -28.26 24.42
CA PRO A 16 22.19 -27.08 25.25
C PRO A 16 20.81 -26.74 25.82
N GLU A 17 20.70 -26.79 27.15
CA GLU A 17 19.64 -26.11 27.91
C GLU A 17 19.83 -24.59 27.74
N GLN A 18 19.40 -24.06 26.59
CA GLN A 18 19.03 -22.65 26.52
C GLN A 18 17.71 -22.54 27.25
N ALA A 19 17.73 -21.89 28.41
CA ALA A 19 16.55 -21.53 29.17
C ALA A 19 15.44 -21.08 28.20
N SER A 20 14.38 -21.88 28.09
CA SER A 20 13.25 -21.56 27.22
C SER A 20 12.76 -20.17 27.61
N SER A 21 12.93 -19.21 26.71
CA SER A 21 12.46 -17.85 26.94
C SER A 21 10.99 -17.91 27.33
N LEU A 22 10.55 -17.10 28.30
CA LEU A 22 9.12 -17.03 28.67
C LEU A 22 8.23 -16.79 27.44
N LEU A 23 8.78 -16.09 26.44
CA LEU A 23 8.12 -15.86 25.17
C LEU A 23 7.98 -17.16 24.35
N ASP A 24 9.00 -18.02 24.33
CA ASP A 24 8.96 -19.33 23.66
C ASP A 24 8.02 -20.31 24.40
N GLN A 25 7.94 -20.23 25.73
CA GLN A 25 6.95 -21.00 26.51
C GLN A 25 5.51 -20.56 26.23
N ILE A 26 5.27 -19.26 26.05
CA ILE A 26 3.95 -18.73 25.65
C ILE A 26 3.62 -19.14 24.22
N MET A 27 4.59 -19.07 23.30
CA MET A 27 4.41 -19.54 21.92
C MET A 27 4.12 -21.05 21.86
N ALA A 28 4.71 -21.86 22.73
CA ALA A 28 4.43 -23.30 22.83
C ALA A 28 3.00 -23.64 23.30
N GLN A 29 2.31 -22.72 23.98
CA GLN A 29 0.89 -22.84 24.33
C GLN A 29 -0.04 -22.45 23.16
N THR A 30 0.49 -21.81 22.12
CA THR A 30 -0.27 -21.51 20.90
C THR A 30 -0.29 -22.73 19.97
N ARG A 31 -1.32 -22.86 19.13
CA ARG A 31 -1.40 -23.94 18.12
C ARG A 31 -0.41 -23.79 16.96
N ILE A 32 0.54 -22.86 17.04
CA ILE A 32 1.45 -22.48 15.95
C ILE A 32 2.82 -23.13 16.19
N GLN A 33 3.24 -24.01 15.29
CA GLN A 33 4.50 -24.73 15.41
C GLN A 33 5.71 -23.88 14.97
N PRO A 34 6.88 -24.02 15.61
CA PRO A 34 8.13 -23.40 15.16
C PRO A 34 8.43 -23.81 13.71
N GLY A 35 8.63 -22.84 12.82
CA GLY A 35 8.91 -23.07 11.40
C GLY A 35 7.69 -23.12 10.47
N SER A 36 6.48 -22.88 10.99
CA SER A 36 5.28 -22.68 10.15
C SER A 36 5.23 -21.28 9.54
N GLU A 37 4.62 -21.14 8.36
CA GLU A 37 4.29 -19.83 7.78
C GLU A 37 3.42 -19.06 8.76
N GLY A 38 3.97 -18.00 9.37
CA GLY A 38 3.29 -17.17 10.36
C GLY A 38 3.79 -17.30 11.79
N TYR A 39 4.73 -18.21 12.11
CA TYR A 39 5.34 -18.27 13.45
C TYR A 39 6.02 -16.95 13.82
N ASP A 40 6.79 -16.37 12.89
CA ASP A 40 7.50 -15.11 13.13
C ASP A 40 6.54 -13.92 13.29
N VAL A 41 5.46 -13.89 12.51
CA VAL A 41 4.42 -12.85 12.60
C VAL A 41 3.68 -12.95 13.93
N ALA A 42 3.30 -14.16 14.34
CA ALA A 42 2.66 -14.41 15.63
C ALA A 42 3.58 -14.03 16.80
N ARG A 43 4.86 -14.40 16.72
CA ARG A 43 5.87 -14.04 17.72
C ARG A 43 6.03 -12.51 17.84
N GLN A 44 6.07 -11.80 16.73
CA GLN A 44 6.11 -10.33 16.72
C GLN A 44 4.84 -9.72 17.32
N GLY A 45 3.67 -10.25 16.96
CA GLY A 45 2.38 -9.81 17.50
C GLY A 45 2.27 -9.98 19.01
N VAL A 46 2.64 -11.15 19.54
CA VAL A 46 2.66 -11.43 21.00
C VAL A 46 3.66 -10.52 21.71
N THR A 47 4.83 -10.28 21.12
CA THR A 47 5.84 -9.38 21.70
C THR A 47 5.32 -7.94 21.78
N ALA A 48 4.72 -7.43 20.70
CA ALA A 48 4.12 -6.08 20.66
C ALA A 48 2.96 -5.94 21.64
N PHE A 49 2.16 -6.99 21.81
CA PHE A 49 1.05 -7.03 22.76
C PHE A 49 1.51 -7.03 24.23
N ILE A 50 2.53 -7.80 24.57
CA ILE A 50 3.11 -7.77 25.91
C ILE A 50 3.71 -6.38 26.20
N ALA A 51 4.38 -5.77 25.23
CA ALA A 51 4.93 -4.43 25.37
C ALA A 51 3.83 -3.36 25.60
N SER A 52 2.68 -3.48 24.92
CA SER A 52 1.56 -2.55 25.10
C SER A 52 0.85 -2.73 26.45
N ILE A 53 0.73 -3.96 26.95
CA ILE A 53 0.23 -4.25 28.30
C ILE A 53 1.17 -3.67 29.35
N LEU A 54 2.50 -3.85 29.21
CA LEU A 54 3.46 -3.31 30.17
C LEU A 54 3.47 -1.78 30.24
N GLN A 55 3.13 -1.11 29.12
CA GLN A 55 2.96 0.35 29.07
C GLN A 55 1.61 0.81 29.64
N SER A 56 0.60 -0.06 29.64
CA SER A 56 -0.73 0.22 30.17
C SER A 56 -0.78 -0.13 31.65
N THR A 57 -0.94 0.85 32.52
CA THR A 57 -1.10 0.66 33.99
C THR A 57 -2.44 0.05 34.40
N ALA A 58 -3.14 -0.62 33.48
CA ALA A 58 -4.37 -1.36 33.75
C ALA A 58 -4.01 -2.63 34.53
N SER A 59 -4.10 -2.52 35.85
CA SER A 59 -3.81 -3.60 36.78
C SER A 59 -5.00 -4.55 36.84
N ALA A 60 -4.74 -5.83 36.56
CA ALA A 60 -5.49 -6.99 37.06
C ALA A 60 -6.87 -7.32 36.45
N GLU A 61 -7.16 -6.99 35.19
CA GLU A 61 -8.24 -7.69 34.45
C GLU A 61 -7.68 -8.83 33.58
N PRO A 62 -8.32 -10.02 33.55
CA PRO A 62 -7.93 -11.08 32.65
C PRO A 62 -8.05 -10.58 31.20
N VAL A 63 -6.99 -10.79 30.41
CA VAL A 63 -6.95 -10.41 28.99
C VAL A 63 -8.14 -11.06 28.28
N ASN A 64 -9.12 -10.23 27.95
CA ASN A 64 -10.35 -10.64 27.31
C ASN A 64 -10.35 -10.19 25.86
N LYS A 65 -11.11 -10.87 25.00
CA LYS A 65 -11.22 -10.50 23.58
C LYS A 65 -11.59 -9.02 23.40
N LEU A 66 -12.44 -8.51 24.29
CA LEU A 66 -12.86 -7.12 24.32
C LEU A 66 -11.70 -6.11 24.47
N VAL A 67 -10.67 -6.46 25.24
CA VAL A 67 -9.48 -5.59 25.43
C VAL A 67 -8.63 -5.55 24.16
N VAL A 68 -8.54 -6.67 23.44
CA VAL A 68 -7.85 -6.72 22.15
C VAL A 68 -8.63 -5.91 21.11
N ASP A 69 -9.94 -6.08 21.05
CA ASP A 69 -10.81 -5.34 20.13
C ASP A 69 -10.74 -3.82 20.41
N SER A 70 -10.64 -3.39 21.68
CA SER A 70 -10.43 -1.96 22.00
C SER A 70 -9.05 -1.46 21.58
N MET A 71 -8.00 -2.26 21.74
CA MET A 71 -6.65 -1.88 21.27
C MET A 71 -6.60 -1.75 19.74
N ILE A 72 -7.31 -2.62 19.01
CA ILE A 72 -7.43 -2.52 17.54
C ILE A 72 -8.18 -1.23 17.17
N ALA A 73 -9.29 -0.94 17.84
CA ALA A 73 -10.05 0.29 17.60
C ALA A 73 -9.20 1.56 17.83
N ASP A 74 -8.37 1.59 18.87
CA ASP A 74 -7.45 2.69 19.13
C ASP A 74 -6.40 2.86 18.02
N ILE A 75 -5.89 1.75 17.47
CA ILE A 75 -4.95 1.76 16.35
C ILE A 75 -5.65 2.27 15.09
N ASP A 76 -6.84 1.74 14.79
CA ASP A 76 -7.65 2.14 13.64
C ASP A 76 -8.01 3.62 13.71
N GLU A 77 -8.32 4.15 14.90
CA GLU A 77 -8.57 5.59 15.08
C GLU A 77 -7.32 6.42 14.76
N ARG A 78 -6.14 6.00 15.22
CA ARG A 78 -4.87 6.69 14.94
C ARG A 78 -4.53 6.64 13.45
N ILE A 79 -4.68 5.49 12.81
CA ILE A 79 -4.45 5.31 11.37
C ILE A 79 -5.46 6.15 10.58
N SER A 80 -6.74 6.10 10.94
CA SER A 80 -7.80 6.88 10.27
C SER A 80 -7.51 8.37 10.37
N ARG A 81 -7.15 8.87 11.56
CA ARG A 81 -6.79 10.28 11.74
C ARG A 81 -5.59 10.70 10.89
N GLN A 82 -4.57 9.84 10.80
CA GLN A 82 -3.41 10.12 9.96
C GLN A 82 -3.77 10.08 8.47
N MET A 83 -4.61 9.13 8.06
CA MET A 83 -5.10 9.01 6.69
C MET A 83 -5.94 10.21 6.31
N ASP A 84 -6.83 10.67 7.19
CA ASP A 84 -7.66 11.85 7.01
C ASP A 84 -6.80 13.09 6.72
N VAL A 85 -5.72 13.30 7.46
CA VAL A 85 -4.80 14.41 7.21
C VAL A 85 -4.15 14.30 5.83
N ILE A 86 -3.78 13.10 5.40
CA ILE A 86 -3.13 12.87 4.09
C ILE A 86 -4.11 13.10 2.95
N ILE A 87 -5.29 12.49 3.00
CA ILE A 87 -6.28 12.55 1.91
C ILE A 87 -6.97 13.92 1.82
N HIS A 88 -7.12 14.63 2.94
CA HIS A 88 -7.71 15.97 2.96
C HIS A 88 -6.68 17.08 2.72
N ALA A 89 -5.42 16.74 2.45
CA ALA A 89 -4.42 17.73 2.08
C ALA A 89 -4.83 18.42 0.76
N PRO A 90 -4.88 19.77 0.69
CA PRO A 90 -5.35 20.48 -0.49
C PRO A 90 -4.61 20.13 -1.79
N ALA A 91 -3.30 19.87 -1.68
CA ALA A 91 -2.48 19.45 -2.83
C ALA A 91 -2.89 18.07 -3.36
N PHE A 92 -3.22 17.13 -2.47
CA PHE A 92 -3.68 15.80 -2.84
C PHE A 92 -5.08 15.87 -3.47
N GLN A 93 -6.00 16.59 -2.84
CA GLN A 93 -7.38 16.74 -3.33
C GLN A 93 -7.44 17.38 -4.72
N GLN A 94 -6.57 18.35 -5.03
CA GLN A 94 -6.52 18.95 -6.37
C GLN A 94 -6.20 17.88 -7.43
N VAL A 95 -5.14 17.11 -7.22
CA VAL A 95 -4.71 16.06 -8.14
C VAL A 95 -5.76 14.93 -8.20
N GLU A 96 -6.26 14.50 -7.05
CA GLU A 96 -7.28 13.46 -6.96
C GLU A 96 -8.58 13.85 -7.68
N SER A 97 -9.04 15.10 -7.52
CA SER A 97 -10.27 15.58 -8.17
C SER A 97 -10.16 15.53 -9.70
N PHE A 98 -9.01 15.91 -10.24
CA PHE A 98 -8.72 15.84 -11.67
C PHE A 98 -8.76 14.38 -12.15
N TRP A 99 -8.01 13.48 -11.51
CA TRP A 99 -7.98 12.08 -11.92
C TRP A 99 -9.32 11.36 -11.74
N ARG A 100 -10.08 11.66 -10.69
CA ARG A 100 -11.42 11.12 -10.50
C ARG A 100 -12.40 11.64 -11.55
N SER A 101 -12.32 12.91 -11.94
CA SER A 101 -13.14 13.45 -13.02
C SER A 101 -12.80 12.83 -14.37
N LEU A 102 -11.51 12.66 -14.69
CA LEU A 102 -11.05 12.00 -15.91
C LEU A 102 -11.51 10.55 -15.94
N LYS A 103 -11.37 9.82 -14.83
CA LYS A 103 -11.87 8.45 -14.69
C LYS A 103 -13.38 8.39 -14.90
N THR A 104 -14.14 9.31 -14.31
CA THR A 104 -15.60 9.39 -14.49
C THR A 104 -15.99 9.64 -15.96
N MET A 105 -15.24 10.48 -16.66
CA MET A 105 -15.45 10.72 -18.10
C MET A 105 -15.16 9.45 -18.90
N VAL A 106 -13.99 8.84 -18.70
CA VAL A 106 -13.58 7.61 -19.39
C VAL A 106 -14.58 6.47 -19.15
N ASP A 107 -15.10 6.33 -17.93
CA ASP A 107 -16.06 5.27 -17.59
C ASP A 107 -17.44 5.47 -18.23
N ARG A 108 -17.77 6.69 -18.67
CA ARG A 108 -19.04 7.01 -19.35
C ARG A 108 -18.93 6.98 -20.87
N VAL A 109 -17.72 6.95 -21.41
CA VAL A 109 -17.48 6.92 -22.86
C VAL A 109 -17.50 5.47 -23.36
N ASP A 110 -18.32 5.19 -24.37
CA ASP A 110 -18.25 3.91 -25.07
C ASP A 110 -17.16 3.94 -26.15
N PHE A 111 -15.99 3.41 -25.84
CA PHE A 111 -14.87 3.31 -26.77
C PHE A 111 -15.12 2.35 -27.95
N ARG A 112 -16.19 1.55 -27.94
CA ARG A 112 -16.56 0.69 -29.07
C ARG A 112 -17.16 1.49 -30.23
N GLU A 113 -17.70 2.67 -29.94
CA GLU A 113 -18.30 3.59 -30.92
C GLU A 113 -17.24 4.51 -31.58
N ASN A 114 -16.00 4.04 -31.71
CA ASN A 114 -14.86 4.77 -32.30
C ASN A 114 -14.57 6.13 -31.64
N ILE A 115 -14.84 6.27 -30.35
CA ILE A 115 -14.50 7.48 -29.59
C ILE A 115 -13.05 7.38 -29.10
N LYS A 116 -12.27 8.45 -29.27
CA LYS A 116 -10.91 8.57 -28.75
C LYS A 116 -10.78 9.78 -27.84
N VAL A 117 -10.10 9.60 -26.72
CA VAL A 117 -9.84 10.65 -25.74
C VAL A 117 -8.33 10.86 -25.68
N ASN A 118 -7.89 12.09 -25.95
CA ASN A 118 -6.49 12.50 -25.84
C ASN A 118 -6.33 13.38 -24.61
N VAL A 119 -5.27 13.14 -23.83
CA VAL A 119 -4.99 13.90 -22.60
C VAL A 119 -3.68 14.65 -22.78
N LEU A 120 -3.73 15.96 -22.59
CA LEU A 120 -2.55 16.83 -22.58
C LEU A 120 -2.32 17.33 -21.15
N HIS A 121 -1.13 17.05 -20.61
CA HIS A 121 -0.74 17.57 -19.30
C HIS A 121 -0.15 18.97 -19.45
N VAL A 122 -0.86 19.97 -18.95
CA VAL A 122 -0.48 21.38 -19.02
C VAL A 122 -1.21 22.16 -17.91
N THR A 123 -0.52 23.09 -17.26
CA THR A 123 -1.13 24.02 -16.31
C THR A 123 -1.73 25.23 -17.02
N LYS A 124 -2.68 25.92 -16.37
CA LYS A 124 -3.29 27.13 -16.95
C LYS A 124 -2.26 28.23 -17.24
N GLN A 125 -1.25 28.37 -16.38
CA GLN A 125 -0.18 29.34 -16.52
C GLN A 125 0.73 28.99 -17.70
N GLU A 126 1.19 27.74 -17.82
CA GLU A 126 1.99 27.31 -18.96
C GLU A 126 1.26 27.51 -20.29
N LEU A 127 -0.06 27.26 -20.32
CA LEU A 127 -0.85 27.48 -21.53
C LEU A 127 -0.96 28.97 -21.89
N LEU A 128 -1.11 29.85 -20.89
CA LEU A 128 -1.12 31.30 -21.09
C LEU A 128 0.24 31.79 -21.60
N GLU A 129 1.31 31.33 -20.97
CA GLU A 129 2.69 31.67 -21.35
C GLU A 129 3.01 31.20 -22.78
N ASP A 130 2.53 30.02 -23.19
CA ASP A 130 2.66 29.53 -24.58
C ASP A 130 2.00 30.47 -25.59
N PHE A 131 0.81 31.00 -25.26
CA PHE A 131 0.13 31.96 -26.13
C PHE A 131 0.77 33.36 -26.12
N GLU A 132 1.35 33.80 -25.01
CA GLU A 132 2.05 35.09 -24.93
C GLU A 132 3.42 35.04 -25.61
N PHE A 133 4.11 33.90 -25.55
CA PHE A 133 5.41 33.71 -26.18
C PHE A 133 5.32 33.59 -27.71
N ALA A 134 4.25 32.97 -28.22
CA ALA A 134 4.06 32.79 -29.65
C ALA A 134 3.68 34.12 -30.35
N PRO A 135 4.38 34.52 -31.44
CA PRO A 135 4.03 35.72 -32.19
C PRO A 135 2.61 35.69 -32.79
N GLU A 136 2.13 34.49 -33.11
CA GLU A 136 0.78 34.23 -33.62
C GLU A 136 0.26 32.92 -33.02
N ILE A 137 -1.06 32.81 -32.85
CA ILE A 137 -1.71 31.63 -32.26
C ILE A 137 -1.36 30.35 -33.02
N ILE A 138 -1.23 30.42 -34.36
CA ILE A 138 -0.88 29.28 -35.21
C ILE A 138 0.53 28.74 -34.98
N GLN A 139 1.38 29.48 -34.26
CA GLN A 139 2.75 29.10 -33.93
C GLN A 139 2.86 28.60 -32.48
N SER A 140 1.78 28.62 -31.70
CA SER A 140 1.74 28.11 -30.32
C SER A 140 1.91 26.59 -30.26
N GLY A 141 2.45 26.10 -29.14
CA GLY A 141 2.54 24.67 -28.85
C GLY A 141 1.16 24.02 -28.81
N PHE A 142 0.17 24.71 -28.24
CA PHE A 142 -1.21 24.23 -28.20
C PHE A 142 -1.81 24.02 -29.60
N TYR A 143 -1.60 24.97 -30.54
CA TYR A 143 -2.06 24.82 -31.91
C TYR A 143 -1.44 23.61 -32.62
N LYS A 144 -0.17 23.31 -32.34
CA LYS A 144 0.49 22.12 -32.87
C LYS A 144 -0.21 20.82 -32.44
N HIS A 145 -0.63 20.74 -31.18
CA HIS A 145 -1.30 19.55 -30.63
C HIS A 145 -2.76 19.41 -31.07
N VAL A 146 -3.48 20.53 -31.23
CA VAL A 146 -4.90 20.48 -31.61
C VAL A 146 -5.10 20.42 -33.13
N TYR A 147 -4.40 21.28 -33.85
CA TYR A 147 -4.58 21.43 -35.29
C TYR A 147 -3.55 20.62 -36.06
N SER A 148 -2.25 20.90 -35.90
CA SER A 148 -1.23 20.39 -36.82
C SER A 148 -1.07 18.87 -36.78
N SER A 149 -1.12 18.24 -35.60
CA SER A 149 -0.99 16.77 -35.47
C SER A 149 -2.25 15.99 -35.84
N GLY A 150 -3.41 16.63 -35.78
CA GLY A 150 -4.70 15.99 -36.09
C GLY A 150 -5.21 16.42 -37.46
N PHE A 151 -5.87 17.58 -37.50
CA PHE A 151 -6.53 18.10 -38.69
C PHE A 151 -5.56 18.48 -39.82
N GLY A 152 -4.39 19.04 -39.49
CA GLY A 152 -3.38 19.49 -40.44
C GLY A 152 -2.51 18.36 -41.02
N GLN A 153 -2.66 17.13 -40.53
CA GLN A 153 -1.87 15.99 -40.95
C GLN A 153 -2.68 15.07 -41.88
N PHE A 154 -2.09 14.69 -43.02
CA PHE A 154 -2.73 13.74 -43.93
C PHE A 154 -2.95 12.39 -43.24
N GLY A 155 -4.21 11.94 -43.18
CA GLY A 155 -4.61 10.72 -42.48
C GLY A 155 -4.58 10.83 -40.95
N GLY A 156 -4.45 12.04 -40.40
CA GLY A 156 -4.54 12.30 -38.97
C GLY A 156 -5.98 12.27 -38.45
N GLU A 157 -6.12 12.16 -37.14
CA GLU A 157 -7.42 12.14 -36.46
C GLU A 157 -7.70 13.54 -35.89
N PRO A 158 -8.73 14.25 -36.37
CA PRO A 158 -9.00 15.60 -35.92
C PRO A 158 -9.56 15.61 -34.50
N ILE A 159 -9.16 16.62 -33.71
CA ILE A 159 -9.75 16.86 -32.40
C ILE A 159 -11.06 17.63 -32.58
N ALA A 160 -12.17 17.05 -32.12
CA ALA A 160 -13.49 17.64 -32.26
C ALA A 160 -13.83 18.65 -31.14
N ALA A 161 -13.35 18.42 -29.92
CA ALA A 161 -13.62 19.25 -28.75
C ALA A 161 -12.41 19.25 -27.80
N VAL A 162 -12.21 20.37 -27.09
CA VAL A 162 -11.23 20.57 -26.02
C VAL A 162 -11.98 21.03 -24.77
#